data_AF-A0A2K8U776-F1
#
_entry.id   AF-A0A2K8U776-F1
#
_cell.length_a   1.000
_cell.length_b   1.000
_cell.length_c   1.000
_cell.angle_alpha   90.00
_cell.angle_beta   90.00
_cell.angle_gamma   90.00
#
_symmetry.space_group_name_H-M   'P 1'
#
loop_
_entity.id
_entity.type
_entity.pdbx_description
1 polymer ?
#
loop_
_entity_poly.entity_id
_entity_poly.type
_entity_poly.pdbx_seq_one_letter_code
_entity_poly.pdbx_strand_id
1 'polypeptide(L)'
;MGSENVSSSIFYASQSGRPTLDQGEGRGNPFATSLIELLARPSLKYSELRTDIVSLTQHKSRGFQVPDVPAVETDWTPAAWQLKPAASEEKRMAFIFVYSDYEKAGVSSLPGAERDLGRVTDALVQAGFAVETAANPTKQELQRALADFSRRSASADAATIYVTGHGFEQNGKVYLAPNDYPFKQGAKVLSEMGIDIVGLGNYLKAKSANMVFYGGCRSELR
;
A
#
# COMPACT_ATOMS: atom_id res chain seq x y z
N MET A 1 27.78 14.46 -0.18
CA MET A 1 27.26 13.49 0.81
C MET A 1 25.87 13.10 0.35
N GLY A 2 25.76 11.93 -0.29
CA GLY A 2 24.45 11.42 -0.71
C GLY A 2 23.68 10.99 0.54
N SER A 3 22.48 11.54 0.74
CA SER A 3 21.57 11.02 1.76
C SER A 3 21.31 9.55 1.45
N GLU A 4 21.72 8.64 2.32
CA GLU A 4 21.28 7.25 2.23
C GLU A 4 19.75 7.26 2.27
N ASN A 5 19.11 6.76 1.20
CA ASN A 5 17.66 6.63 1.20
C ASN A 5 17.31 5.60 2.27
N VAL A 6 16.50 6.03 3.24
CA VAL A 6 15.82 5.17 4.18
C VAL A 6 15.08 4.05 3.44
N SER A 7 15.39 2.80 3.78
CA SER A 7 14.69 1.64 3.25
C SER A 7 13.19 1.70 3.57
N SER A 8 12.36 1.39 2.58
CA SER A 8 10.91 1.37 2.75
C SER A 8 10.43 0.03 3.34
N SER A 9 9.54 0.11 4.31
CA SER A 9 8.82 -1.07 4.82
C SER A 9 7.69 -1.42 3.87
N ILE A 10 7.58 -2.69 3.47
CA ILE A 10 6.49 -3.14 2.61
C ILE A 10 5.56 -4.04 3.41
N PHE A 11 4.26 -3.80 3.27
CA PHE A 11 3.20 -4.60 3.88
C PHE A 11 2.31 -5.14 2.77
N TYR A 12 2.32 -6.46 2.58
CA TYR A 12 1.50 -7.14 1.60
C TYR A 12 0.25 -7.71 2.27
N ALA A 13 -0.93 -7.49 1.70
CA ALA A 13 -2.20 -8.02 2.19
C ALA A 13 -2.33 -9.55 2.09
N SER A 14 -1.44 -10.20 1.34
CA SER A 14 -1.34 -11.65 1.20
C SER A 14 0.11 -12.12 1.13
N GLN A 15 0.32 -13.40 1.44
CA GLN A 15 1.55 -14.13 1.16
C GLN A 15 1.71 -14.41 -0.35
N SER A 16 2.93 -14.71 -0.77
CA SER A 16 3.27 -15.08 -2.15
C SER A 16 2.33 -16.18 -2.69
N GLY A 17 1.90 -16.02 -3.94
CA GLY A 17 1.01 -16.94 -4.64
C GLY A 17 -0.47 -16.86 -4.24
N ARG A 18 -0.86 -16.05 -3.24
CA ARG A 18 -2.24 -16.05 -2.71
C ARG A 18 -3.07 -14.82 -3.11
N PRO A 19 -4.39 -15.01 -3.29
CA PRO A 19 -5.32 -13.92 -3.56
C PRO A 19 -5.67 -13.12 -2.29
N THR A 20 -6.35 -12.00 -2.48
CA THR A 20 -7.00 -11.21 -1.42
C THR A 20 -8.50 -11.12 -1.66
N LEU A 21 -9.26 -10.69 -0.64
CA LEU A 21 -10.70 -10.42 -0.75
C LEU A 21 -10.93 -8.95 -1.06
N ASP A 22 -11.91 -8.67 -1.91
CA ASP A 22 -12.42 -7.32 -2.20
C ASP A 22 -13.78 -7.05 -1.51
N GLN A 23 -14.41 -8.07 -0.94
CA GLN A 23 -15.77 -8.01 -0.34
C GLN A 23 -15.78 -8.53 1.11
N GLY A 24 -14.82 -8.07 1.91
CA GLY A 24 -14.77 -8.32 3.35
C GLY A 24 -15.65 -7.37 4.17
N GLU A 25 -15.36 -7.25 5.46
CA GLU A 25 -16.00 -6.27 6.34
C GLU A 25 -15.82 -4.83 5.81
N GLY A 26 -16.89 -4.02 5.90
CA GLY A 26 -16.95 -2.71 5.24
C GLY A 26 -17.06 -2.79 3.72
N ARG A 27 -17.29 -4.00 3.17
CA ARG A 27 -17.37 -4.30 1.73
C ARG A 27 -16.06 -3.99 1.00
N GLY A 28 -14.93 -4.04 1.68
CA GLY A 28 -13.60 -3.80 1.11
C GLY A 28 -12.62 -4.90 1.49
N ASN A 29 -11.33 -4.63 1.38
CA ASN A 29 -10.28 -5.57 1.72
C ASN A 29 -10.14 -5.72 3.25
N PRO A 30 -10.12 -6.96 3.80
CA PRO A 30 -9.84 -7.19 5.21
C PRO A 30 -8.55 -6.52 5.71
N PHE A 31 -7.52 -6.44 4.87
CA PHE A 31 -6.26 -5.75 5.18
C PHE A 31 -6.45 -4.23 5.34
N ALA A 32 -7.26 -3.61 4.48
CA ALA A 32 -7.60 -2.19 4.61
C ALA A 32 -8.38 -1.94 5.91
N THR A 33 -9.37 -2.79 6.20
CA THR A 33 -10.13 -2.74 7.46
C THR A 33 -9.22 -2.90 8.68
N SER A 34 -8.24 -3.83 8.64
CA SER A 34 -7.25 -3.97 9.71
C SER A 34 -6.42 -2.71 9.90
N LEU A 35 -5.90 -2.12 8.81
CA LEU A 35 -5.12 -0.88 8.89
C LEU A 35 -5.95 0.26 9.52
N ILE A 36 -7.21 0.42 9.12
CA ILE A 36 -8.12 1.43 9.65
C ILE A 36 -8.32 1.25 11.16
N GLU A 37 -8.59 0.03 11.61
CA GLU A 37 -8.79 -0.25 13.05
C GLU A 37 -7.54 -0.03 13.89
N LEU A 38 -6.38 -0.36 13.34
CA LEU A 38 -5.10 -0.08 14.00
C LEU A 38 -4.88 1.44 14.13
N LEU A 39 -5.11 2.21 13.07
CA LEU A 39 -4.96 3.67 13.09
C LEU A 39 -5.97 4.37 14.02
N ALA A 40 -7.12 3.74 14.28
CA ALA A 40 -8.13 4.22 15.22
C ALA A 40 -7.73 4.01 16.70
N ARG A 41 -6.70 3.22 16.99
CA ARG A 41 -6.24 3.02 18.37
C ARG A 41 -5.69 4.33 18.96
N PRO A 42 -5.86 4.56 20.28
CA PRO A 42 -5.30 5.74 20.93
C PRO A 42 -3.77 5.74 20.93
N SER A 43 -3.16 4.56 20.96
CA SER A 43 -1.72 4.34 20.85
C SER A 43 -1.43 3.21 19.89
N LEU A 44 -0.42 3.39 19.04
CA LEU A 44 0.07 2.37 18.11
C LEU A 44 1.54 2.63 17.81
N LYS A 45 2.41 1.69 18.19
CA LYS A 45 3.82 1.70 17.78
C LYS A 45 3.99 1.09 16.41
N TYR A 46 5.06 1.45 15.72
CA TYR A 46 5.40 0.84 14.44
C TYR A 46 5.65 -0.67 14.55
N SER A 47 6.29 -1.14 15.63
CA SER A 47 6.48 -2.57 15.90
C SER A 47 5.16 -3.32 16.08
N GLU A 48 4.22 -2.73 16.82
CA GLU A 48 2.86 -3.26 17.01
C GLU A 48 2.08 -3.26 15.70
N LEU A 49 2.18 -2.21 14.87
CA LEU A 49 1.57 -2.18 13.54
C LEU A 49 2.02 -3.38 12.69
N ARG A 50 3.32 -3.69 12.67
CA ARG A 50 3.88 -4.80 11.88
C ARG A 50 3.31 -6.16 12.30
N THR A 51 3.12 -6.39 13.59
CA THR A 51 2.60 -7.67 14.10
C THR A 51 1.08 -7.73 14.04
N ASP A 52 0.40 -6.66 14.42
CA ASP A 52 -1.04 -6.68 14.65
C ASP A 52 -1.81 -6.62 13.34
N ILE A 53 -1.26 -6.00 12.29
CA ILE A 53 -1.89 -6.00 10.96
C ILE A 53 -1.97 -7.41 10.39
N VAL A 54 -1.00 -8.27 10.68
CA VAL A 54 -1.02 -9.69 10.29
C VAL A 54 -2.14 -10.41 11.03
N SER A 55 -2.11 -10.36 12.37
CA SER A 55 -3.08 -11.05 13.24
C SER A 55 -4.52 -10.61 12.98
N LEU A 56 -4.75 -9.30 12.86
CA LEU A 56 -6.08 -8.73 12.66
C LEU A 56 -6.63 -9.07 11.27
N THR A 57 -5.80 -9.03 10.23
CA THR A 57 -6.25 -9.39 8.87
C THR A 57 -6.56 -10.87 8.75
N GLN A 58 -5.75 -11.74 9.37
CA GLN A 58 -6.05 -13.17 9.45
C GLN A 58 -7.40 -13.40 10.15
N HIS A 59 -7.64 -12.73 11.29
CA HIS A 59 -8.91 -12.85 11.99
C HIS A 59 -10.10 -12.37 11.14
N LYS A 60 -10.01 -11.16 10.55
CA LYS A 60 -11.07 -10.55 9.75
C LYS A 60 -11.38 -11.31 8.46
N SER A 61 -10.37 -11.95 7.88
CA SER A 61 -10.52 -12.79 6.70
C SER A 61 -10.84 -14.26 7.03
N ARG A 62 -11.02 -14.61 8.31
CA ARG A 62 -11.23 -16.00 8.78
C ARG A 62 -10.13 -16.96 8.29
N GLY A 63 -8.90 -16.47 8.28
CA GLY A 63 -7.70 -17.19 7.83
C GLY A 63 -7.48 -17.20 6.31
N PHE A 64 -8.34 -16.57 5.51
CA PHE A 64 -8.19 -16.55 4.05
C PHE A 64 -6.98 -15.72 3.61
N GLN A 65 -6.78 -14.56 4.22
CA GLN A 65 -5.63 -13.68 3.97
C GLN A 65 -4.63 -13.79 5.12
N VAL A 66 -3.40 -14.15 4.77
CA VAL A 66 -2.24 -14.07 5.65
C VAL A 66 -1.34 -12.97 5.08
N PRO A 67 -1.29 -11.77 5.68
CA PRO A 67 -0.38 -10.73 5.24
C PRO A 67 1.09 -11.16 5.38
N ASP A 68 1.92 -10.62 4.50
CA ASP A 68 3.37 -10.77 4.53
C ASP A 68 4.01 -9.39 4.76
N VAL A 69 4.82 -9.27 5.80
CA VAL A 69 5.48 -8.01 6.21
C VAL A 69 6.97 -8.30 6.39
N PRO A 70 7.76 -8.29 5.30
CA PRO A 70 9.18 -8.62 5.34
C PRO A 70 9.93 -7.76 6.37
N ALA A 71 10.96 -8.34 6.97
CA ALA A 71 11.92 -7.59 7.77
C ALA A 71 12.58 -6.52 6.90
N VAL A 72 12.86 -5.35 7.48
CA VAL A 72 13.66 -4.33 6.80
C VAL A 72 15.11 -4.59 7.22
N GLU A 73 16.01 -4.79 6.26
CA GLU A 73 17.42 -5.15 6.48
C GLU A 73 18.29 -4.01 7.05
N THR A 74 17.74 -3.11 7.85
CA THR A 74 18.46 -1.95 8.37
C THR A 74 18.34 -1.82 9.88
N ASP A 75 19.45 -1.43 10.53
CA ASP A 75 19.52 -1.05 11.94
C ASP A 75 18.62 0.16 12.31
N TRP A 76 18.01 0.78 11.30
CA TRP A 76 17.28 2.03 11.39
C TRP A 76 15.75 1.86 11.21
N THR A 77 15.18 0.66 11.31
CA THR A 77 13.73 0.60 11.55
C THR A 77 13.41 1.31 12.84
N PRO A 78 12.42 2.21 12.88
CA PRO A 78 12.13 2.87 14.13
C PRO A 78 11.23 1.94 14.94
N ALA A 79 11.82 0.90 15.53
CA ALA A 79 11.16 0.12 16.57
C ALA A 79 10.63 1.02 17.71
N ALA A 80 11.18 2.24 17.83
CA ALA A 80 10.75 3.31 18.72
C ALA A 80 9.76 4.33 18.12
N TRP A 81 9.46 4.32 16.81
CA TRP A 81 8.52 5.30 16.25
C TRP A 81 7.09 4.98 16.69
N GLN A 82 6.46 6.01 17.23
CA GLN A 82 5.09 6.02 17.70
C GLN A 82 4.20 6.56 16.57
N LEU A 83 3.39 5.68 15.98
CA LEU A 83 2.46 6.08 14.92
C LEU A 83 1.27 6.85 15.52
N LYS A 84 0.77 6.45 16.69
CA LYS A 84 -0.31 7.16 17.40
C LYS A 84 0.04 7.35 18.88
N PRO A 85 -0.17 8.54 19.47
CA PRO A 85 -0.44 9.80 18.78
C PRO A 85 0.78 10.24 17.95
N ALA A 86 0.56 11.15 17.00
CA ALA A 86 1.68 11.80 16.31
C ALA A 86 2.48 12.67 17.29
N ALA A 87 3.79 12.74 17.12
CA ALA A 87 4.58 13.70 17.88
C ALA A 87 4.24 15.13 17.46
N SER A 88 4.38 16.09 18.37
CA SER A 88 4.19 17.51 18.04
C SER A 88 5.15 17.91 16.93
N GLU A 89 4.67 18.64 15.93
CA GLU A 89 5.41 19.08 14.73
C GLU A 89 5.80 17.97 13.73
N GLU A 90 5.41 16.72 13.95
CA GLU A 90 5.69 15.63 13.03
C GLU A 90 4.93 15.80 11.70
N LYS A 91 5.66 15.91 10.59
CA LYS A 91 5.09 16.03 9.25
C LYS A 91 4.90 14.67 8.64
N ARG A 92 3.67 14.33 8.29
CA ARG A 92 3.31 13.03 7.73
C ARG A 92 2.59 13.21 6.39
N MET A 93 2.98 12.42 5.39
CA MET A 93 2.38 12.47 4.06
C MET A 93 1.92 11.07 3.62
N ALA A 94 0.76 10.99 2.99
CA ALA A 94 0.27 9.75 2.40
C ALA A 94 -0.18 9.97 0.96
N PHE A 95 0.15 9.04 0.08
CA PHE A 95 -0.44 8.96 -1.23
C PHE A 95 -1.21 7.65 -1.37
N ILE A 96 -2.49 7.75 -1.69
CA ILE A 96 -3.40 6.61 -1.77
C ILE A 96 -3.88 6.53 -3.21
N PHE A 97 -3.61 5.43 -3.90
CA PHE A 97 -4.16 5.26 -5.23
C PHE A 97 -4.68 3.86 -5.46
N VAL A 98 -5.76 3.75 -6.21
CA VAL A 98 -6.44 2.48 -6.43
C VAL A 98 -6.76 2.29 -7.90
N TYR A 99 -6.75 1.04 -8.33
CA TYR A 99 -7.38 0.65 -9.58
C TYR A 99 -8.56 -0.27 -9.26
N SER A 100 -9.76 0.22 -9.51
CA SER A 100 -11.05 -0.38 -9.14
C SER A 100 -11.91 -0.71 -10.37
N ASP A 101 -11.84 0.09 -11.43
CA ASP A 101 -12.62 -0.09 -12.67
C ASP A 101 -11.75 -0.73 -13.75
N TYR A 102 -12.00 -2.00 -14.08
CA TYR A 102 -11.28 -2.76 -15.11
C TYR A 102 -12.13 -3.09 -16.34
N GLU A 103 -13.25 -2.40 -16.54
CA GLU A 103 -14.16 -2.69 -17.67
C GLU A 103 -13.42 -2.63 -19.01
N LYS A 104 -12.53 -1.65 -19.19
CA LYS A 104 -11.70 -1.48 -20.39
C LYS A 104 -10.70 -2.61 -20.60
N ALA A 105 -10.22 -3.20 -19.51
CA ALA A 105 -9.29 -4.33 -19.52
C ALA A 105 -10.00 -5.68 -19.78
N GLY A 106 -11.33 -5.72 -19.69
CA GLY A 106 -12.13 -6.93 -19.93
C GLY A 106 -12.05 -7.96 -18.81
N VAL A 107 -11.75 -7.53 -17.58
CA VAL A 107 -11.73 -8.38 -16.37
C VAL A 107 -12.65 -7.77 -15.29
N SER A 108 -12.99 -8.55 -14.27
CA SER A 108 -13.88 -8.09 -13.20
C SER A 108 -13.32 -6.88 -12.45
N SER A 109 -14.14 -5.86 -12.27
CA SER A 109 -13.85 -4.70 -11.43
C SER A 109 -13.80 -5.05 -9.93
N LEU A 110 -13.13 -4.20 -9.15
CA LEU A 110 -12.90 -4.32 -7.71
C LEU A 110 -13.57 -3.17 -6.96
N PRO A 111 -14.91 -3.20 -6.76
CA PRO A 111 -15.62 -2.10 -6.13
C PRO A 111 -15.27 -1.92 -4.64
N GLY A 112 -14.65 -2.91 -3.99
CA GLY A 112 -14.08 -2.75 -2.65
C GLY A 112 -12.86 -1.83 -2.63
N ALA A 113 -11.99 -1.90 -3.64
CA ALA A 113 -10.86 -0.99 -3.81
C ALA A 113 -11.28 0.49 -3.84
N GLU A 114 -12.36 0.82 -4.55
CA GLU A 114 -12.92 2.18 -4.58
C GLU A 114 -13.41 2.63 -3.20
N ARG A 115 -14.06 1.72 -2.45
CA ARG A 115 -14.51 2.02 -1.08
C ARG A 115 -13.34 2.22 -0.13
N ASP A 116 -12.30 1.41 -0.26
CA ASP A 116 -11.12 1.50 0.59
C ASP A 116 -10.32 2.77 0.35
N LEU A 117 -10.35 3.36 -0.86
CA LEU A 117 -9.76 4.69 -1.13
C LEU A 117 -10.27 5.72 -0.11
N GLY A 118 -11.59 5.84 0.05
CA GLY A 118 -12.19 6.78 1.01
C GLY A 118 -11.91 6.39 2.46
N ARG A 119 -12.13 5.13 2.82
CA ARG A 119 -11.98 4.67 4.21
C ARG A 119 -10.55 4.77 4.74
N VAL A 120 -9.56 4.43 3.91
CA VAL A 120 -8.14 4.54 4.27
C VAL A 120 -7.69 6.00 4.28
N THR A 121 -8.23 6.85 3.39
CA THR A 121 -8.02 8.30 3.43
C THR A 121 -8.42 8.87 4.79
N ASP A 122 -9.66 8.62 5.22
CA ASP A 122 -10.18 9.14 6.48
C ASP A 122 -9.34 8.67 7.68
N ALA A 123 -8.97 7.39 7.71
CA ALA A 123 -8.15 6.83 8.79
C ALA A 123 -6.75 7.44 8.84
N LEU A 124 -6.10 7.68 7.70
CA LEU A 124 -4.78 8.30 7.64
C LEU A 124 -4.84 9.79 7.99
N VAL A 125 -5.88 10.53 7.57
CA VAL A 125 -6.11 11.91 8.02
C VAL A 125 -6.26 11.96 9.54
N GLN A 126 -7.07 11.08 10.14
CA GLN A 126 -7.23 10.98 11.60
C GLN A 126 -5.95 10.54 12.33
N ALA A 127 -5.01 9.92 11.62
CA ALA A 127 -3.68 9.60 12.11
C ALA A 127 -2.65 10.73 11.89
N GLY A 128 -3.07 11.89 11.40
CA GLY A 128 -2.23 13.08 11.23
C GLY A 128 -1.47 13.16 9.91
N PHE A 129 -1.83 12.35 8.90
CA PHE A 129 -1.25 12.44 7.57
C PHE A 129 -1.93 13.52 6.73
N ALA A 130 -1.13 14.29 5.98
CA ALA A 130 -1.60 15.00 4.81
C ALA A 130 -1.76 13.99 3.67
N VAL A 131 -3.00 13.77 3.23
CA VAL A 131 -3.34 12.70 2.28
C VAL A 131 -3.62 13.25 0.88
N GLU A 132 -3.08 12.58 -0.13
CA GLU A 132 -3.43 12.73 -1.53
C GLU A 132 -4.02 11.43 -2.07
N THR A 133 -4.96 11.55 -3.00
CA THR A 133 -5.69 10.42 -3.55
C THR A 133 -5.70 10.41 -5.07
N ALA A 134 -5.72 9.21 -5.68
CA ALA A 134 -5.97 9.03 -7.11
C ALA A 134 -6.77 7.74 -7.36
N ALA A 135 -7.92 7.85 -8.03
CA ALA A 135 -8.73 6.71 -8.45
C ALA A 135 -8.51 6.43 -9.94
N ASN A 136 -8.11 5.20 -10.27
CA ASN A 136 -7.86 4.73 -11.64
C ASN A 136 -6.97 5.67 -12.48
N PRO A 137 -5.84 6.18 -11.94
CA PRO A 137 -5.02 7.14 -12.66
C PRO A 137 -4.42 6.52 -13.92
N THR A 138 -4.37 7.28 -15.00
CA THR A 138 -3.58 6.91 -16.18
C THR A 138 -2.09 6.82 -15.80
N LYS A 139 -1.30 6.11 -16.62
CA LYS A 139 0.16 6.02 -16.44
C LYS A 139 0.82 7.40 -16.29
N GLN A 140 0.40 8.38 -17.09
CA GLN A 140 0.97 9.73 -17.05
C GLN A 140 0.58 10.48 -15.77
N GLU A 141 -0.67 10.37 -15.34
CA GLU A 141 -1.14 11.00 -14.08
C GLU A 141 -0.42 10.40 -12.88
N LEU A 142 -0.31 9.07 -12.81
CA LEU A 142 0.38 8.39 -11.72
C LEU A 142 1.86 8.77 -11.67
N GLN A 143 2.56 8.82 -12.82
CA GLN A 143 3.96 9.22 -12.87
C GLN A 143 4.18 10.65 -12.35
N ARG A 144 3.30 11.59 -12.72
CA ARG A 144 3.36 12.98 -12.23
C ARG A 144 3.08 13.02 -10.72
N ALA A 145 2.03 12.36 -10.26
CA ALA A 145 1.66 12.32 -8.85
C ALA A 145 2.78 11.74 -7.97
N LEU A 146 3.39 10.61 -8.39
CA LEU A 146 4.51 9.99 -7.67
C LEU A 146 5.75 10.89 -7.64
N ALA A 147 6.08 11.56 -8.76
CA ALA A 147 7.18 12.51 -8.79
C ALA A 147 6.95 13.71 -7.85
N ASP A 148 5.73 14.23 -7.81
CA ASP A 148 5.35 15.36 -6.96
C ASP A 148 5.29 14.97 -5.48
N PHE A 149 4.77 13.78 -5.18
CA PHE A 149 4.78 13.21 -3.84
C PHE A 149 6.21 12.97 -3.35
N SER A 150 7.10 12.47 -4.21
CA SER A 150 8.49 12.25 -3.87
C SER A 150 9.23 13.52 -3.46
N ARG A 151 9.03 14.63 -4.20
CA ARG A 151 9.63 15.93 -3.83
C ARG A 151 9.12 16.46 -2.50
N ARG A 152 7.83 16.29 -2.21
CA ARG A 152 7.23 16.84 -0.97
C ARG A 152 7.55 15.98 0.26
N SER A 153 7.53 14.65 0.10
CA SER A 153 7.86 13.71 1.18
C SER A 153 9.29 13.87 1.70
N ALA A 154 10.22 14.43 0.91
CA ALA A 154 11.58 14.75 1.35
C ALA A 154 11.64 15.69 2.58
N SER A 155 10.60 16.49 2.79
CA SER A 155 10.50 17.38 3.96
C SER A 155 9.74 16.77 5.14
N ALA A 156 9.09 15.63 4.93
CA ALA A 156 8.27 14.93 5.92
C ALA A 156 9.13 14.03 6.83
N ASP A 157 8.61 13.75 8.02
CA ASP A 157 9.18 12.79 8.95
C ASP A 157 8.71 11.37 8.60
N ALA A 158 7.45 11.22 8.21
CA ALA A 158 6.91 9.95 7.70
C ALA A 158 6.20 10.12 6.35
N ALA A 159 6.39 9.14 5.47
CA ALA A 159 5.66 9.03 4.21
C ALA A 159 5.13 7.62 4.00
N THR A 160 3.91 7.52 3.48
CA THR A 160 3.34 6.24 3.09
C THR A 160 2.66 6.27 1.74
N ILE A 161 2.68 5.13 1.05
CA ILE A 161 1.80 4.85 -0.07
C ILE A 161 0.86 3.72 0.34
N TYR A 162 -0.45 3.92 0.15
CA TYR A 162 -1.41 2.82 0.11
C TYR A 162 -1.85 2.59 -1.32
N VAL A 163 -1.85 1.33 -1.76
CA VAL A 163 -2.26 0.99 -3.11
C VAL A 163 -2.94 -0.37 -3.18
N THR A 164 -4.00 -0.47 -4.00
CA THR A 164 -4.70 -1.74 -4.23
C THR A 164 -5.30 -1.83 -5.64
N GLY A 165 -5.50 -3.07 -6.09
CA GLY A 165 -6.07 -3.44 -7.38
C GLY A 165 -5.70 -4.88 -7.75
N HIS A 166 -5.80 -5.23 -9.04
CA HIS A 166 -5.41 -6.55 -9.54
C HIS A 166 -3.89 -6.72 -9.47
N GLY A 167 -3.48 -7.78 -8.79
CA GLY A 167 -2.11 -7.97 -8.35
C GLY A 167 -1.53 -9.29 -8.78
N PHE A 168 -0.27 -9.26 -9.21
CA PHE A 168 0.42 -10.42 -9.75
C PHE A 168 1.84 -10.54 -9.23
N GLU A 169 2.27 -11.76 -8.97
CA GLU A 169 3.66 -12.07 -8.68
C GLU A 169 4.30 -12.80 -9.86
N GLN A 170 5.46 -12.32 -10.30
CA GLN A 170 6.25 -12.93 -11.36
C GLN A 170 7.73 -12.90 -10.98
N ASN A 171 8.36 -14.08 -10.95
CA ASN A 171 9.77 -14.24 -10.59
C ASN A 171 10.14 -13.54 -9.27
N GLY A 172 9.27 -13.66 -8.26
CA GLY A 172 9.44 -13.05 -6.93
C GLY A 172 9.21 -11.53 -6.87
N LYS A 173 8.82 -10.89 -7.97
CA LYS A 173 8.43 -9.46 -8.00
C LYS A 173 6.92 -9.32 -8.01
N VAL A 174 6.41 -8.40 -7.20
CA VAL A 174 4.98 -8.10 -7.10
C VAL A 174 4.65 -6.86 -7.93
N TYR A 175 3.67 -6.99 -8.80
CA TYR A 175 3.19 -5.92 -9.67
C TYR A 175 1.69 -5.71 -9.47
N LEU A 176 1.28 -4.44 -9.48
CA LEU A 176 -0.11 -4.05 -9.67
C LEU A 176 -0.36 -3.82 -11.16
N ALA A 177 -1.44 -4.39 -11.70
CA ALA A 177 -1.91 -4.13 -13.05
C ALA A 177 -2.79 -2.86 -13.06
N PRO A 178 -2.45 -1.83 -13.85
CA PRO A 178 -3.36 -0.70 -14.10
C PRO A 178 -4.67 -1.16 -14.77
N ASN A 179 -5.68 -0.30 -14.77
CA ASN A 179 -6.99 -0.64 -15.34
C ASN A 179 -7.03 -0.75 -16.87
N ASP A 180 -6.00 -0.30 -17.56
CA ASP A 180 -5.80 -0.47 -18.99
C ASP A 180 -4.81 -1.60 -19.32
N TYR A 181 -4.41 -2.41 -18.32
CA TYR A 181 -3.53 -3.55 -18.54
C TYR A 181 -4.17 -4.56 -19.53
N PRO A 182 -3.46 -4.98 -20.59
CA PRO A 182 -3.98 -5.91 -21.59
C PRO A 182 -3.82 -7.35 -21.10
N PHE A 183 -4.74 -7.81 -20.25
CA PHE A 183 -4.71 -9.15 -19.65
C PHE A 183 -4.57 -10.30 -20.65
N LYS A 184 -5.03 -10.12 -21.90
CA LYS A 184 -4.85 -11.09 -23.00
C LYS A 184 -3.37 -11.37 -23.35
N GLN A 185 -2.47 -10.44 -23.06
CA GLN A 185 -1.02 -10.62 -23.26
C GLN A 185 -0.35 -11.37 -22.11
N GLY A 186 -1.09 -11.64 -21.02
CA GLY A 186 -0.63 -12.39 -19.86
C GLY A 186 0.60 -11.77 -19.20
N ALA A 187 1.44 -12.60 -18.58
CA ALA A 187 2.61 -12.14 -17.83
C ALA A 187 3.77 -11.62 -18.70
N LYS A 188 3.68 -11.69 -20.04
CA LYS A 188 4.77 -11.29 -20.96
C LYS A 188 5.10 -9.80 -20.89
N VAL A 189 4.11 -8.98 -20.55
CA VAL A 189 4.19 -7.52 -20.56
C VAL A 189 4.05 -6.91 -19.16
N LEU A 190 4.03 -7.77 -18.14
CA LEU A 190 3.81 -7.37 -16.75
C LEU A 190 4.95 -6.49 -16.21
N SER A 191 6.20 -6.80 -16.55
CA SER A 191 7.35 -5.99 -16.15
C SER A 191 7.40 -4.61 -16.81
N GLU A 192 6.77 -4.43 -17.97
CA GLU A 192 6.76 -3.17 -18.73
C GLU A 192 5.59 -2.26 -18.34
N MET A 193 4.42 -2.85 -18.07
CA MET A 193 3.18 -2.11 -17.84
C MET A 193 2.61 -2.24 -16.43
N GLY A 194 3.06 -3.23 -15.66
CA GLY A 194 2.74 -3.34 -14.24
C GLY A 194 3.51 -2.31 -13.42
N ILE A 195 2.95 -1.97 -12.27
CA ILE A 195 3.58 -1.09 -11.28
C ILE A 195 4.30 -1.96 -10.27
N ASP A 196 5.63 -1.89 -10.23
CA ASP A 196 6.48 -2.59 -9.25
C ASP A 196 6.20 -2.06 -7.83
N ILE A 197 5.66 -2.91 -6.96
CA ILE A 197 5.27 -2.56 -5.60
C ILE A 197 6.48 -2.19 -4.73
N VAL A 198 7.59 -2.90 -4.87
CA VAL A 198 8.83 -2.55 -4.15
C VAL A 198 9.38 -1.24 -4.72
N GLY A 199 9.28 -1.07 -6.04
CA GLY A 199 9.68 0.15 -6.74
C GLY A 199 8.97 1.42 -6.25
N LEU A 200 7.75 1.32 -5.70
CA LEU A 200 7.04 2.46 -5.10
C LEU A 200 7.78 3.07 -3.91
N GLY A 201 8.55 2.28 -3.17
CA GLY A 201 9.40 2.76 -2.08
C GLY A 201 10.42 3.81 -2.52
N ASN A 202 10.83 3.82 -3.80
CA ASN A 202 11.76 4.81 -4.33
C ASN A 202 11.18 6.23 -4.34
N TYR A 203 9.86 6.38 -4.33
CA TYR A 203 9.18 7.68 -4.27
C TYR A 203 8.99 8.18 -2.84
N LEU A 204 9.23 7.35 -1.82
CA LEU A 204 9.13 7.73 -0.42
C LEU A 204 10.47 8.31 0.05
N LYS A 205 10.51 9.61 0.36
CA LYS A 205 11.73 10.33 0.75
C LYS A 205 11.69 10.89 2.17
N ALA A 206 10.75 10.44 3.00
CA ALA A 206 10.65 10.94 4.37
C ALA A 206 11.88 10.55 5.20
N LYS A 207 12.16 11.40 6.19
CA LYS A 207 13.38 11.37 6.98
C LYS A 207 13.44 10.22 7.97
N SER A 208 12.30 9.74 8.46
CA SER A 208 12.18 8.85 9.63
C SER A 208 11.43 7.54 9.33
N ALA A 209 10.40 7.57 8.48
CA ALA A 209 9.64 6.35 8.16
C ALA A 209 9.06 6.37 6.74
N ASN A 210 9.36 5.33 5.97
CA ASN A 210 8.81 5.12 4.63
C ASN A 210 8.08 3.77 4.59
N MET A 211 6.80 3.77 4.21
CA MET A 211 5.96 2.56 4.21
C MET A 211 5.11 2.42 2.94
N VAL A 212 5.06 1.23 2.36
CA VAL A 212 4.13 0.88 1.29
C VAL A 212 3.16 -0.18 1.81
N PHE A 213 1.87 0.12 1.77
CA PHE A 213 0.78 -0.82 2.05
C PHE A 213 0.16 -1.26 0.74
N TYR A 214 0.27 -2.55 0.41
CA TYR A 214 -0.27 -3.12 -0.81
C TYR A 214 -1.43 -4.07 -0.51
N GLY A 215 -2.64 -3.67 -0.93
CA GLY A 215 -3.88 -4.41 -0.74
C GLY A 215 -4.14 -5.53 -1.77
N GLY A 216 -3.38 -5.57 -2.87
CA GLY A 216 -3.66 -6.48 -3.98
C GLY A 216 -3.23 -7.92 -3.76
N CYS A 217 -3.67 -8.79 -4.67
CA CYS A 217 -3.24 -10.18 -4.74
C CYS A 217 -1.75 -10.32 -5.05
N ARG A 218 -1.20 -11.51 -4.77
CA ARG A 218 0.15 -11.94 -5.16
C ARG A 218 0.14 -13.28 -5.90
N SER A 219 -0.95 -13.58 -6.60
CA SER A 219 -1.06 -14.79 -7.41
C SER A 219 -0.29 -14.66 -8.72
N GLU A 220 0.02 -15.79 -9.37
CA GLU A 220 0.59 -15.76 -10.71
C GLU A 220 -0.44 -15.28 -11.74
N LEU A 221 0.01 -14.50 -12.72
CA LEU A 221 -0.78 -14.18 -13.90
C LEU A 221 -0.62 -15.34 -14.91
N ARG A 222 -1.69 -16.12 -15.09
CA ARG A 222 -1.74 -17.25 -16.02
C ARG A 222 -2.24 -16.84 -17.40
#